data_AF-A0A965KZ06-F1
#
_entry.id   AF-A0A965KZ06-F1
#
_cell.length_a   1.000
_cell.length_b   1.000
_cell.length_c   1.000
_cell.angle_alpha   90.00
_cell.angle_beta   90.00
_cell.angle_gamma   90.00
#
_symmetry.space_group_name_H-M   'P 1'
#
loop_
_entity.id
_entity.type
_entity.pdbx_description
1 polymer ?
#
loop_
_entity_poly.entity_id
_entity_poly.type
_entity_poly.pdbx_seq_one_letter_code
_entity_poly.pdbx_strand_id
1 'polypeptide(L)'
;MKPLVIAPPALLDRLSEQSMPAGFESWPQRLPAPFPVEERFQVKPDLAKLGGEPLWLEDRDWVRWTAKKRQLMAQGRCPIFSEDPSVGDYSALQRAVIEALSSPSGPIDAQGGLAWLGGFQPQSSVEFFQALTLSLQEDFVVMQPGEDGLLRASLLSVAFPSGWRPKEKLGQSMFEIHTPVAENQALQRSARALSEAMQSKGPFVRYVWTLSGSGALSRDPAIQVRILL
;
A
#
# COMPACT_ATOMS: atom_id res chain seq x y z
N MET A 1 8.58 -19.25 5.37
CA MET A 1 8.27 -17.84 5.02
C MET A 1 9.48 -17.11 4.41
N LYS A 2 9.50 -17.02 3.07
CA LYS A 2 10.56 -16.37 2.28
C LYS A 2 10.02 -15.05 1.70
N PRO A 3 10.81 -13.97 1.59
CA PRO A 3 10.38 -12.81 0.82
C PRO A 3 10.01 -13.24 -0.60
N LEU A 4 9.02 -12.57 -1.20
CA LEU A 4 8.81 -12.67 -2.64
C LEU A 4 10.14 -12.30 -3.31
N VAL A 5 10.57 -13.10 -4.29
CA VAL A 5 11.89 -13.02 -4.96
C VAL A 5 12.19 -11.57 -5.41
N ILE A 6 13.46 -11.27 -5.68
CA ILE A 6 13.87 -9.97 -6.27
C ILE A 6 13.09 -9.74 -7.58
N ALA A 7 12.74 -8.50 -7.90
CA ALA A 7 12.13 -8.15 -9.19
C ALA A 7 12.99 -8.71 -10.34
N PRO A 8 12.39 -9.29 -11.39
CA PRO A 8 13.12 -9.75 -12.56
C PRO A 8 13.98 -8.62 -13.14
N PRO A 9 15.22 -8.88 -13.60
CA PRO A 9 16.06 -7.86 -14.24
C PRO A 9 15.33 -7.11 -15.36
N ALA A 10 14.55 -7.84 -16.18
CA ALA A 10 13.73 -7.27 -17.25
C ALA A 10 12.68 -6.24 -16.76
N LEU A 11 12.13 -6.41 -15.54
CA LEU A 11 11.23 -5.43 -14.93
C LEU A 11 12.00 -4.19 -14.51
N LEU A 12 13.18 -4.34 -13.90
CA LEU A 12 14.01 -3.20 -13.48
C LEU A 12 14.59 -2.41 -14.65
N ASP A 13 15.01 -3.08 -15.72
CA ASP A 13 15.55 -2.45 -16.93
C ASP A 13 14.49 -1.59 -17.63
N ARG A 14 13.27 -2.12 -17.82
CA ARG A 14 12.14 -1.37 -18.40
C ARG A 14 11.71 -0.16 -17.58
N LEU A 15 11.96 -0.18 -16.27
CA LEU A 15 11.62 0.91 -15.36
C LEU A 15 12.67 2.05 -15.37
N SER A 16 13.89 1.78 -15.84
CA SER A 16 14.97 2.77 -15.89
C SER A 16 14.76 3.86 -16.95
N GLU A 17 13.89 3.59 -17.93
CA GLU A 17 13.60 4.47 -19.07
C GLU A 17 12.28 5.24 -18.94
N GLN A 18 11.56 5.11 -17.80
CA GLN A 18 10.20 5.64 -17.68
C GLN A 18 10.14 7.12 -17.31
N SER A 19 9.31 7.85 -18.03
CA SER A 19 8.83 9.20 -17.72
C SER A 19 7.48 9.13 -16.97
N MET A 20 7.04 10.24 -16.38
CA MET A 20 5.73 10.31 -15.70
C MET A 20 4.58 9.88 -16.65
N PRO A 21 3.56 9.15 -16.16
CA PRO A 21 2.33 8.95 -16.92
C PRO A 21 1.68 10.30 -17.27
N ALA A 22 1.05 10.37 -18.45
CA ALA A 22 0.36 11.58 -18.90
C ALA A 22 -0.79 11.93 -17.94
N GLY A 23 -0.96 13.22 -17.61
CA GLY A 23 -2.05 13.71 -16.73
C GLY A 23 -1.63 14.02 -15.29
N PHE A 24 -0.43 13.60 -14.87
CA PHE A 24 0.10 13.85 -13.52
C PHE A 24 0.57 15.31 -13.31
N GLU A 25 0.50 16.16 -14.34
CA GLU A 25 1.02 17.54 -14.33
C GLU A 25 0.11 18.56 -13.64
N SER A 26 -1.10 18.17 -13.21
CA SER A 26 -2.16 19.11 -12.79
C SER A 26 -2.30 19.34 -11.27
N TRP A 27 -1.37 18.86 -10.44
CA TRP A 27 -1.49 18.98 -8.97
C TRP A 27 -1.06 20.35 -8.39
N PRO A 28 -1.87 20.97 -7.50
CA PRO A 28 -1.59 22.31 -6.95
C PRO A 28 -0.29 22.38 -6.14
N GLN A 29 0.37 23.55 -6.12
CA GLN A 29 1.66 23.77 -5.44
C GLN A 29 1.59 23.71 -3.90
N ARG A 30 0.40 23.93 -3.33
CA ARG A 30 0.11 23.69 -1.92
C ARG A 30 -1.23 23.01 -1.84
N LEU A 31 -1.24 21.81 -1.25
CA LEU A 31 -2.49 21.20 -0.85
C LEU A 31 -2.93 21.89 0.46
N PRO A 32 -4.23 22.21 0.62
CA PRO A 32 -4.77 22.37 1.96
C PRO A 32 -4.43 21.11 2.78
N ALA A 33 -4.44 21.21 4.12
CA ALA A 33 -4.23 20.04 4.96
C ALA A 33 -5.09 18.89 4.41
N PRO A 34 -4.50 17.77 3.96
CA PRO A 34 -5.23 16.76 3.19
C PRO A 34 -6.24 16.01 4.06
N PHE A 35 -6.36 16.39 5.33
CA PHE A 35 -7.22 15.83 6.34
C PHE A 35 -7.88 16.95 7.15
N PRO A 36 -9.07 16.71 7.72
CA PRO A 36 -9.69 17.64 8.66
C PRO A 36 -8.75 17.91 9.84
N VAL A 37 -8.49 19.19 10.14
CA VAL A 37 -7.70 19.59 11.31
C VAL A 37 -8.68 19.93 12.43
N GLU A 38 -8.65 19.14 13.50
CA GLU A 38 -9.44 19.34 14.71
C GLU A 38 -8.57 19.95 15.82
N GLU A 39 -9.12 20.86 16.63
CA GLU A 39 -8.37 21.49 17.74
C GLU A 39 -7.88 20.46 18.78
N ARG A 40 -8.61 19.36 18.94
CA ARG A 40 -8.25 18.24 19.83
C ARG A 40 -8.37 16.94 19.06
N PHE A 41 -7.22 16.33 18.77
CA PHE A 41 -7.18 15.04 18.11
C PHE A 41 -7.52 13.91 19.08
N GLN A 42 -8.37 12.97 18.64
CA GLN A 42 -8.66 11.72 19.34
C GLN A 42 -8.67 10.55 18.36
N VAL A 43 -8.24 9.38 18.83
CA VAL A 43 -8.27 8.14 18.03
C VAL A 43 -9.72 7.67 17.88
N LYS A 44 -10.19 7.61 16.63
CA LYS A 44 -11.53 7.15 16.26
C LYS A 44 -11.49 6.34 14.95
N PRO A 45 -12.49 5.50 14.65
CA PRO A 45 -12.53 4.73 13.39
C PRO A 45 -12.46 5.58 12.12
N ASP A 46 -13.19 6.70 12.08
CA ASP A 46 -13.20 7.74 11.04
C ASP A 46 -13.23 7.28 9.57
N LEU A 47 -14.00 6.24 9.27
CA LEU A 47 -14.25 5.87 7.87
C LEU A 47 -15.24 6.86 7.25
N ALA A 48 -14.76 7.67 6.31
CA ALA A 48 -15.59 8.46 5.42
C ALA A 48 -15.74 7.75 4.08
N LYS A 49 -16.84 7.97 3.36
CA LYS A 49 -16.97 7.47 1.98
C LYS A 49 -15.94 8.18 1.10
N LEU A 50 -15.24 7.41 0.27
CA LEU A 50 -14.44 8.01 -0.79
C LEU A 50 -15.42 8.70 -1.76
N GLY A 51 -15.23 10.01 -1.95
CA GLY A 51 -16.09 10.84 -2.81
C GLY A 51 -15.69 10.73 -4.29
N GLY A 52 -15.61 11.88 -4.97
CA GLY A 52 -15.08 11.96 -6.34
C GLY A 52 -13.56 11.99 -6.43
N GLU A 53 -12.86 11.92 -5.30
CA GLU A 53 -11.39 11.90 -5.25
C GLU A 53 -10.85 10.60 -5.88
N PRO A 54 -9.69 10.66 -6.57
CA PRO A 54 -9.08 9.46 -7.12
C PRO A 54 -8.66 8.50 -6.00
N LEU A 55 -8.72 7.21 -6.28
CA LEU A 55 -8.28 6.17 -5.35
C LEU A 55 -6.75 6.20 -5.14
N TRP A 56 -6.03 6.66 -6.16
CA TRP A 56 -4.57 6.70 -6.22
C TRP A 56 -4.08 8.13 -6.35
N LEU A 57 -2.92 8.41 -5.77
CA LEU A 57 -2.21 9.66 -5.96
C LEU A 57 -1.55 9.69 -7.33
N GLU A 58 -1.95 10.68 -8.11
CA GLU A 58 -1.47 10.94 -9.46
C GLU A 58 -0.74 12.29 -9.49
N ASP A 59 0.40 12.38 -8.81
CA ASP A 59 1.11 13.63 -8.57
C ASP A 59 2.57 13.62 -9.06
N ARG A 60 3.23 14.80 -8.99
CA ARG A 60 4.63 14.99 -9.40
C ARG A 60 5.63 14.16 -8.58
N ASP A 61 5.24 13.72 -7.38
CA ASP A 61 6.11 13.00 -6.46
C ASP A 61 6.23 11.52 -6.86
N TRP A 62 5.33 11.02 -7.70
CA TRP A 62 5.32 9.64 -8.20
C TRP A 62 6.69 9.14 -8.64
N VAL A 63 7.42 9.93 -9.44
CA VAL A 63 8.77 9.58 -9.94
C VAL A 63 9.74 9.34 -8.79
N ARG A 64 9.72 10.22 -7.78
CA ARG A 64 10.63 10.15 -6.63
C ARG A 64 10.34 8.93 -5.77
N TRP A 65 9.06 8.66 -5.51
CA TRP A 65 8.63 7.57 -4.64
C TRP A 65 8.84 6.20 -5.28
N THR A 66 8.45 6.02 -6.55
CA THR A 66 8.66 4.76 -7.27
C THR A 66 10.14 4.50 -7.51
N ALA A 67 10.96 5.53 -7.82
CA ALA A 67 12.41 5.38 -7.92
C ALA A 67 13.03 4.86 -6.61
N LYS A 68 12.52 5.31 -5.45
CA LYS A 68 13.00 4.81 -4.17
C LYS A 68 12.63 3.34 -3.94
N LYS A 69 11.42 2.91 -4.32
CA LYS A 69 11.02 1.50 -4.28
C LYS A 69 11.88 0.63 -5.19
N ARG A 70 12.19 1.11 -6.41
CA ARG A 70 13.11 0.44 -7.35
C ARG A 70 14.50 0.25 -6.75
N GLN A 71 15.05 1.30 -6.12
CA GLN A 71 16.34 1.21 -5.44
C GLN A 71 16.35 0.14 -4.34
N LEU A 72 15.28 0.08 -3.53
CA LEU A 72 15.15 -0.94 -2.48
C LEU A 72 15.10 -2.36 -3.07
N MET A 73 14.29 -2.58 -4.11
CA MET A 73 14.18 -3.89 -4.76
C MET A 73 15.50 -4.32 -5.43
N ALA A 74 16.21 -3.41 -6.09
CA ALA A 74 17.52 -3.68 -6.69
C ALA A 74 18.59 -4.06 -5.64
N GLN A 75 18.44 -3.59 -4.40
CA GLN A 75 19.28 -3.98 -3.26
C GLN A 75 18.84 -5.30 -2.60
N GLY A 76 17.91 -6.05 -3.21
CA GLY A 76 17.36 -7.28 -2.66
C GLY A 76 16.36 -7.08 -1.50
N ARG A 77 15.95 -5.83 -1.24
CA ARG A 77 15.02 -5.48 -0.15
C ARG A 77 13.59 -5.41 -0.69
N CYS A 78 13.05 -6.57 -1.05
CA CYS A 78 11.67 -6.70 -1.53
C CYS A 78 10.70 -6.33 -0.39
N PRO A 79 9.88 -5.27 -0.52
CA PRO A 79 8.96 -4.85 0.53
C PRO A 79 7.65 -5.65 0.55
N ILE A 80 7.62 -6.81 -0.15
CA ILE A 80 6.43 -7.63 -0.32
C ILE A 80 6.51 -8.86 0.58
N PHE A 81 5.53 -8.98 1.47
CA PHE A 81 5.39 -10.08 2.42
C PHE A 81 4.03 -10.74 2.22
N SER A 82 3.99 -12.06 2.30
CA SER A 82 2.78 -12.86 2.18
C SER A 82 2.97 -14.16 2.96
N GLU A 83 1.85 -14.81 3.31
CA GLU A 83 1.88 -16.13 3.96
C GLU A 83 2.55 -17.18 3.03
N ASP A 84 3.02 -18.29 3.63
CA ASP A 84 3.91 -19.24 2.95
C ASP A 84 3.28 -19.78 1.65
N PRO A 85 3.97 -19.75 0.50
CA PRO A 85 3.44 -20.18 -0.81
C PRO A 85 2.91 -21.61 -0.90
N SER A 86 3.10 -22.46 0.12
CA SER A 86 2.47 -23.78 0.18
C SER A 86 0.98 -23.74 0.52
N VAL A 87 0.46 -22.60 0.99
CA VAL A 87 -0.96 -22.41 1.35
C VAL A 87 -1.40 -21.00 0.92
N GLY A 88 -1.97 -20.85 -0.28
CA GLY A 88 -2.72 -19.64 -0.66
C GLY A 88 -2.36 -19.06 -2.03
N ASP A 89 -3.29 -19.21 -2.98
CA ASP A 89 -3.21 -18.86 -4.39
C ASP A 89 -2.96 -17.35 -4.64
N TYR A 90 -1.72 -16.94 -4.89
CA TYR A 90 -1.40 -15.56 -5.34
C TYR A 90 -2.22 -15.16 -6.57
N SER A 91 -2.65 -16.13 -7.39
CA SER A 91 -3.51 -15.89 -8.54
C SER A 91 -4.92 -15.48 -8.11
N ALA A 92 -5.45 -16.00 -7.00
CA ALA A 92 -6.72 -15.56 -6.42
C ALA A 92 -6.61 -14.13 -5.89
N LEU A 93 -5.54 -13.80 -5.17
CA LEU A 93 -5.28 -12.44 -4.71
C LEU A 93 -5.13 -11.47 -5.89
N GLN A 94 -4.36 -11.85 -6.91
CA GLN A 94 -4.20 -11.08 -8.13
C GLN A 94 -5.54 -10.82 -8.81
N ARG A 95 -6.37 -11.87 -9.00
CA ARG A 95 -7.71 -11.72 -9.61
C ARG A 95 -8.58 -10.75 -8.83
N ALA A 96 -8.64 -10.89 -7.51
CA ALA A 96 -9.42 -10.00 -6.65
C ALA A 96 -8.94 -8.54 -6.73
N VAL A 97 -7.62 -8.32 -6.80
CA VAL A 97 -7.04 -6.98 -6.97
C VAL A 97 -7.37 -6.39 -8.33
N ILE A 98 -7.25 -7.15 -9.42
CA ILE A 98 -7.62 -6.70 -10.77
C ILE A 98 -9.11 -6.36 -10.83
N GLU A 99 -9.98 -7.22 -10.30
CA GLU A 99 -11.43 -7.00 -10.26
C GLU A 99 -11.79 -5.73 -9.47
N ALA A 100 -11.16 -5.52 -8.31
CA ALA A 100 -11.48 -4.38 -7.45
C ALA A 100 -10.89 -3.04 -7.94
N LEU A 101 -9.75 -3.07 -8.63
CA LEU A 101 -8.93 -1.87 -8.87
C LEU A 101 -8.69 -1.53 -10.33
N SER A 102 -9.12 -2.38 -11.28
CA SER A 102 -9.00 -2.06 -12.71
C SER A 102 -9.82 -0.82 -13.07
N SER A 103 -9.20 0.10 -13.81
CA SER A 103 -9.82 1.34 -14.24
C SER A 103 -9.15 1.85 -15.51
N PRO A 104 -9.89 2.48 -16.45
CA PRO A 104 -9.31 3.02 -17.68
C PRO A 104 -8.15 4.00 -17.48
N SER A 105 -8.17 4.78 -16.39
CA SER A 105 -7.09 5.73 -16.04
C SER A 105 -6.20 5.22 -14.90
N GLY A 106 -6.47 4.03 -14.37
CA GLY A 106 -5.79 3.50 -13.20
C GLY A 106 -4.45 2.81 -13.49
N PRO A 107 -3.77 2.35 -12.44
CA PRO A 107 -2.49 1.64 -12.54
C PRO A 107 -2.62 0.26 -13.18
N ILE A 108 -3.84 -0.31 -13.20
CA ILE A 108 -4.14 -1.68 -13.66
C ILE A 108 -5.24 -1.59 -14.73
N ASP A 109 -4.98 -2.17 -15.90
CA ASP A 109 -5.98 -2.31 -16.96
C ASP A 109 -6.93 -3.50 -16.72
N ALA A 110 -7.96 -3.64 -17.56
CA ALA A 110 -8.96 -4.70 -17.41
C ALA A 110 -8.41 -6.12 -17.62
N GLN A 111 -7.19 -6.27 -18.15
CA GLN A 111 -6.51 -7.54 -18.37
C GLN A 111 -5.44 -7.82 -17.30
N GLY A 112 -5.22 -6.90 -16.36
CA GLY A 112 -4.20 -7.01 -15.32
C GLY A 112 -2.82 -6.50 -15.73
N GLY A 113 -2.71 -5.83 -16.88
CA GLY A 113 -1.52 -5.09 -17.29
C GLY A 113 -1.34 -3.80 -16.50
N LEU A 114 -0.09 -3.39 -16.31
CA LEU A 114 0.26 -2.22 -15.51
C LEU A 114 0.40 -0.99 -16.44
N ALA A 115 -0.70 -0.28 -16.66
CA ALA A 115 -0.79 0.85 -17.58
C ALA A 115 0.26 1.93 -17.28
N TRP A 116 0.44 2.28 -15.99
CA TRP A 116 1.43 3.26 -15.54
C TRP A 116 2.89 2.80 -15.69
N LEU A 117 3.12 1.53 -16.03
CA LEU A 117 4.43 0.99 -16.39
C LEU A 117 4.53 0.72 -17.89
N GLY A 118 3.86 1.52 -18.72
CA GLY A 118 3.86 1.35 -20.18
C GLY A 118 3.11 0.10 -20.64
N GLY A 119 2.06 -0.30 -19.90
CA GLY A 119 1.27 -1.49 -20.22
C GLY A 119 2.01 -2.80 -19.96
N PHE A 120 2.94 -2.82 -19.00
CA PHE A 120 3.71 -4.01 -18.65
C PHE A 120 2.79 -5.19 -18.32
N GLN A 121 3.08 -6.36 -18.89
CA GLN A 121 2.27 -7.58 -18.75
C GLN A 121 3.02 -8.62 -17.88
N PRO A 122 2.61 -8.81 -16.60
CA PRO A 122 3.25 -9.77 -15.72
C PRO A 122 3.06 -11.21 -16.19
N GLN A 123 4.10 -12.03 -16.06
CA GLN A 123 4.11 -13.45 -16.41
C GLN A 123 3.74 -14.35 -15.22
N SER A 124 3.65 -13.78 -14.03
CA SER A 124 3.23 -14.49 -12.81
C SER A 124 2.56 -13.55 -11.83
N SER A 125 1.80 -14.08 -10.86
CA SER A 125 1.22 -13.28 -9.78
C SER A 125 2.28 -12.62 -8.90
N VAL A 126 3.44 -13.26 -8.75
CA VAL A 126 4.58 -12.68 -8.06
C VAL A 126 5.04 -11.41 -8.75
N GLU A 127 5.25 -11.51 -10.07
CA GLU A 127 5.67 -10.38 -10.89
C GLU A 127 4.59 -9.29 -10.96
N PHE A 128 3.32 -9.67 -10.93
CA PHE A 128 2.21 -8.73 -10.85
C PHE A 128 2.29 -7.86 -9.60
N PHE A 129 2.45 -8.46 -8.42
CA PHE A 129 2.55 -7.69 -7.18
C PHE A 129 3.84 -6.86 -7.09
N GLN A 130 4.95 -7.35 -7.65
CA GLN A 130 6.18 -6.57 -7.79
C GLN A 130 5.99 -5.36 -8.70
N ALA A 131 5.41 -5.56 -9.89
CA ALA A 131 5.14 -4.50 -10.83
C ALA A 131 4.16 -3.47 -10.26
N LEU A 132 3.06 -3.91 -9.64
CA LEU A 132 2.10 -3.03 -8.96
C LEU A 132 2.76 -2.22 -7.84
N THR A 133 3.65 -2.84 -7.06
CA THR A 133 4.43 -2.13 -6.03
C THR A 133 5.29 -1.01 -6.62
N LEU A 134 5.88 -1.26 -7.79
CA LEU A 134 6.75 -0.31 -8.48
C LEU A 134 5.96 0.72 -9.30
N SER A 135 4.69 0.49 -9.59
CA SER A 135 3.81 1.43 -10.30
C SER A 135 3.12 2.42 -9.37
N LEU A 136 2.97 2.11 -8.07
CA LEU A 136 2.27 2.96 -7.11
C LEU A 136 3.23 3.82 -6.29
N GLN A 137 2.81 5.04 -5.94
CA GLN A 137 3.49 5.85 -4.92
C GLN A 137 3.28 5.25 -3.53
N GLU A 138 2.04 4.85 -3.24
CA GLU A 138 1.55 4.35 -1.97
C GLU A 138 1.99 2.93 -1.67
N ASP A 139 2.08 2.61 -0.38
CA ASP A 139 2.13 1.23 0.09
C ASP A 139 0.70 0.66 0.13
N PHE A 140 0.54 -0.64 -0.08
CA PHE A 140 -0.76 -1.29 -0.04
C PHE A 140 -0.73 -2.61 0.74
N VAL A 141 -1.89 -2.98 1.28
CA VAL A 141 -2.12 -4.24 1.96
C VAL A 141 -3.38 -4.87 1.38
N VAL A 142 -3.30 -6.13 0.98
CA VAL A 142 -4.46 -6.93 0.61
C VAL A 142 -4.95 -7.66 1.85
N MET A 143 -6.22 -7.46 2.19
CA MET A 143 -6.84 -8.08 3.35
C MET A 143 -7.96 -9.01 2.94
N GLN A 144 -8.05 -10.16 3.60
CA GLN A 144 -9.11 -11.14 3.39
C GLN A 144 -9.83 -11.45 4.70
N PRO A 145 -11.13 -11.75 4.68
CA PRO A 145 -11.82 -12.22 5.87
C PRO A 145 -11.25 -13.57 6.33
N GLY A 146 -10.93 -13.68 7.63
CA GLY A 146 -10.66 -14.96 8.29
C GLY A 146 -11.96 -15.74 8.57
N GLU A 147 -11.82 -16.92 9.18
CA GLU A 147 -12.97 -17.75 9.60
C GLU A 147 -13.91 -17.04 10.59
N ASP A 148 -13.36 -16.11 11.37
CA ASP A 148 -14.09 -15.24 12.31
C ASP A 148 -14.75 -14.02 11.65
N GLY A 149 -14.60 -13.87 10.33
CA GLY A 149 -15.10 -12.73 9.55
C GLY A 149 -14.28 -11.45 9.69
N LEU A 150 -13.20 -11.45 10.48
CA LEU A 150 -12.32 -10.30 10.63
C LEU A 150 -11.35 -10.21 9.45
N LEU A 151 -11.15 -9.00 8.93
CA LEU A 151 -10.16 -8.77 7.87
C LEU A 151 -8.74 -8.98 8.41
N ARG A 152 -7.97 -9.84 7.73
CA ARG A 152 -6.58 -10.20 8.05
C ARG A 152 -5.66 -9.84 6.90
N ALA A 153 -4.45 -9.38 7.20
CA ALA A 153 -3.47 -8.99 6.19
C ALA A 153 -2.86 -10.23 5.51
N SER A 154 -3.28 -10.53 4.29
CA SER A 154 -2.78 -11.68 3.51
C SER A 154 -1.54 -11.35 2.68
N LEU A 155 -1.44 -10.10 2.20
CA LEU A 155 -0.29 -9.60 1.46
C LEU A 155 0.00 -8.16 1.87
N LEU A 156 1.25 -7.86 2.18
CA LEU A 156 1.73 -6.52 2.49
C LEU A 156 2.77 -6.11 1.47
N SER A 157 2.52 -5.04 0.72
CA SER A 157 3.52 -4.32 -0.05
C SER A 157 3.80 -2.99 0.62
N VAL A 158 4.82 -2.95 1.48
CA VAL A 158 5.07 -1.81 2.36
C VAL A 158 6.56 -1.45 2.37
N ALA A 159 6.93 -0.46 1.56
CA ALA A 159 8.30 0.03 1.44
C ALA A 159 8.61 1.15 2.45
N PHE A 160 7.59 1.94 2.81
CA PHE A 160 7.70 3.17 3.56
C PHE A 160 6.85 3.15 4.85
N PRO A 161 7.01 2.14 5.73
CA PRO A 161 6.23 2.06 6.97
C PRO A 161 6.55 3.23 7.90
N SER A 162 5.54 3.65 8.67
CA SER A 162 5.58 4.82 9.55
C SER A 162 5.94 4.49 11.01
N GLY A 163 6.95 3.65 11.25
CA GLY A 163 7.40 3.29 12.61
C GLY A 163 7.03 1.88 13.06
N TRP A 164 6.65 1.00 12.14
CA TRP A 164 6.31 -0.40 12.41
C TRP A 164 6.99 -1.33 11.40
N ARG A 165 7.06 -2.62 11.72
CA ARG A 165 7.70 -3.64 10.88
C ARG A 165 6.65 -4.39 10.06
N PRO A 166 6.63 -4.27 8.71
CA PRO A 166 5.58 -4.89 7.89
C PRO A 166 5.45 -6.39 8.06
N LYS A 167 6.59 -7.09 8.05
CA LYS A 167 6.64 -8.55 8.19
C LYS A 167 5.95 -9.07 9.44
N GLU A 168 5.96 -8.31 10.54
CA GLU A 168 5.36 -8.75 11.80
C GLU A 168 3.83 -8.68 11.78
N LYS A 169 3.24 -7.98 10.80
CA LYS A 169 1.79 -7.74 10.72
C LYS A 169 1.06 -8.69 9.77
N LEU A 170 1.79 -9.55 9.07
CA LEU A 170 1.23 -10.58 8.20
C LEU A 170 0.37 -11.56 9.01
N GLY A 171 -0.80 -11.93 8.47
CA GLY A 171 -1.78 -12.84 9.08
C GLY A 171 -2.59 -12.22 10.23
N GLN A 172 -2.15 -11.07 10.75
CA GLN A 172 -2.87 -10.35 11.80
C GLN A 172 -4.14 -9.72 11.26
N SER A 173 -5.18 -9.75 12.08
CA SER A 173 -6.42 -9.01 11.86
C SER A 173 -6.20 -7.50 11.92
N MET A 174 -7.11 -6.73 11.32
CA MET A 174 -7.16 -5.27 11.46
C MET A 174 -7.03 -4.84 12.92
N PHE A 175 -7.66 -5.55 13.85
CA PHE A 175 -7.56 -5.27 15.27
C PHE A 175 -6.15 -5.54 15.82
N GLU A 176 -5.62 -6.74 15.62
CA GLU A 176 -4.30 -7.15 16.15
C GLU A 176 -3.20 -6.20 15.70
N ILE A 177 -3.23 -5.81 14.42
CA ILE A 177 -2.28 -4.85 13.83
C ILE A 177 -2.24 -3.53 14.64
N HIS A 178 -3.41 -3.03 15.05
CA HIS A 178 -3.60 -1.76 15.73
C HIS A 178 -3.53 -1.83 17.27
N THR A 179 -3.26 -3.00 17.86
CA THR A 179 -3.07 -3.16 19.31
C THR A 179 -2.12 -2.12 19.93
N PRO A 180 -0.98 -1.76 19.31
CA PRO A 180 -0.04 -0.78 19.88
C PRO A 180 -0.54 0.68 19.87
N VAL A 181 -1.66 0.98 19.21
CA VAL A 181 -2.21 2.34 19.14
C VAL A 181 -2.83 2.70 20.48
N ALA A 182 -2.38 3.81 21.09
CA ALA A 182 -2.97 4.31 22.33
C ALA A 182 -4.44 4.68 22.14
N GLU A 183 -5.25 4.57 23.20
CA GLU A 183 -6.67 4.93 23.21
C GLU A 183 -7.52 4.21 22.13
N ASN A 184 -7.10 3.02 21.68
CA ASN A 184 -7.75 2.28 20.61
C ASN A 184 -9.09 1.63 20.99
N GLN A 185 -9.58 1.75 22.23
CA GLN A 185 -10.74 1.00 22.74
C GLN A 185 -11.99 1.12 21.85
N ALA A 186 -12.23 2.30 21.27
CA ALA A 186 -13.32 2.52 20.32
C ALA A 186 -13.13 1.71 19.03
N LEU A 187 -11.90 1.67 18.49
CA LEU A 187 -11.54 0.82 17.35
C LEU A 187 -11.75 -0.65 17.67
N GLN A 188 -11.35 -1.08 18.87
CA GLN A 188 -11.51 -2.48 19.32
C GLN A 188 -12.97 -2.90 19.32
N ARG A 189 -13.85 -2.08 19.94
CA ARG A 189 -15.30 -2.37 20.00
C ARG A 189 -15.96 -2.40 18.63
N SER A 190 -15.43 -1.68 17.65
CA SER A 190 -15.99 -1.60 16.30
C SER A 190 -15.34 -2.53 15.28
N ALA A 191 -14.33 -3.33 15.66
CA ALA A 191 -13.50 -4.08 14.72
C ALA A 191 -14.28 -4.97 13.73
N ARG A 192 -15.30 -5.69 14.23
CA ARG A 192 -16.15 -6.55 13.39
C ARG A 192 -17.02 -5.73 12.44
N ALA A 193 -17.73 -4.73 12.95
CA ALA A 193 -18.57 -3.85 12.13
C ALA A 193 -17.76 -3.10 11.06
N LEU A 194 -16.52 -2.69 11.39
CA LEU A 194 -15.60 -2.08 10.43
C LEU A 194 -15.15 -3.07 9.37
N SER A 195 -14.82 -4.31 9.75
CA SER A 195 -14.45 -5.37 8.81
C SER A 195 -15.58 -5.66 7.83
N GLU A 196 -16.82 -5.79 8.32
CA GLU A 196 -18.01 -6.01 7.50
C GLU A 196 -18.30 -4.82 6.58
N ALA A 197 -18.18 -3.59 7.09
CA ALA A 197 -18.37 -2.39 6.29
C ALA A 197 -17.32 -2.27 5.17
N MET A 198 -16.04 -2.45 5.48
CA MET A 198 -14.95 -2.38 4.48
C MET A 198 -15.14 -3.38 3.34
N GLN A 199 -15.72 -4.55 3.61
CA GLN A 199 -16.00 -5.58 2.60
C GLN A 199 -17.22 -5.27 1.73
N SER A 200 -18.27 -4.67 2.30
CA SER A 200 -19.60 -4.62 1.65
C SER A 200 -20.07 -3.21 1.30
N LYS A 201 -19.43 -2.19 1.86
CA LYS A 201 -19.88 -0.79 1.82
C LYS A 201 -18.78 0.18 1.38
N GLY A 202 -17.65 -0.27 0.87
CA GLY A 202 -16.60 0.62 0.35
C GLY A 202 -17.00 1.39 -0.91
N PRO A 203 -16.05 2.12 -1.53
CA PRO A 203 -14.74 2.47 -0.97
C PRO A 203 -14.86 3.50 0.16
N PHE A 204 -13.93 3.42 1.12
CA PHE A 204 -13.80 4.37 2.22
C PHE A 204 -12.43 5.02 2.20
N VAL A 205 -12.36 6.24 2.74
CA VAL A 205 -11.14 6.98 3.02
C VAL A 205 -11.09 7.31 4.49
N ARG A 206 -9.89 7.27 5.06
CA ARG A 206 -9.59 7.81 6.39
C ARG A 206 -8.22 8.44 6.37
N TYR A 207 -7.99 9.39 7.26
CA TYR A 207 -6.71 10.08 7.35
C TYR A 207 -5.96 9.72 8.62
N VAL A 208 -4.65 9.51 8.47
CA VAL A 208 -3.72 9.31 9.57
C VAL A 208 -2.53 10.23 9.35
N TRP A 209 -1.99 10.79 10.43
CA TRP A 209 -0.84 11.68 10.35
C TRP A 209 0.16 11.39 11.46
N THR A 210 1.41 11.75 11.22
CA THR A 210 2.49 11.71 12.20
C THR A 210 3.52 12.78 11.82
N LEU A 211 4.36 13.18 12.78
CA LEU A 211 5.48 14.09 12.53
C LEU A 211 6.78 13.30 12.52
N SER A 212 7.70 13.68 11.64
CA SER A 212 9.03 13.08 11.55
C SER A 212 10.10 14.15 11.44
N GLY A 213 11.18 14.00 12.22
CA GLY A 213 12.36 14.86 12.13
C GLY A 213 13.30 14.50 10.97
N SER A 214 12.91 13.59 10.07
CA SER A 214 13.73 13.14 8.94
C SER A 214 12.91 13.12 7.66
N GLY A 215 13.55 13.46 6.53
CA GLY A 215 12.99 13.32 5.18
C GLY A 215 13.02 11.88 4.64
N ALA A 216 13.44 10.90 5.45
CA ALA A 216 13.43 9.50 5.05
C ALA A 216 11.98 9.00 4.85
N LEU A 217 11.71 8.41 3.68
CA LEU A 217 10.40 7.83 3.38
C LEU A 217 10.08 6.63 4.28
N SER A 218 11.06 5.76 4.52
CA SER A 218 10.89 4.57 5.36
C SER A 218 11.32 4.84 6.80
N ARG A 219 10.46 4.46 7.74
CA ARG A 219 10.71 4.46 9.19
C ARG A 219 10.56 3.06 9.77
N ASP A 220 10.94 2.03 9.02
CA ASP A 220 11.02 0.67 9.54
C ASP A 220 12.04 0.64 10.71
N PRO A 221 11.63 0.25 11.94
CA PRO A 221 12.53 0.19 13.09
C PRO A 221 13.75 -0.72 12.90
N ALA A 222 13.70 -1.66 11.95
CA ALA A 222 14.84 -2.52 11.62
C ALA A 222 15.92 -1.79 10.79
N ILE A 223 15.61 -0.61 10.24
CA ILE A 223 16.57 0.22 9.49
C ILE A 223 17.13 1.26 10.46
N GLN A 224 18.38 1.09 10.88
CA GLN A 224 19.07 2.13 11.66
C GLN A 224 19.21 3.42 10.83
N VAL A 225 18.53 4.47 11.26
CA VAL A 225 18.79 5.83 10.80
C VAL A 225 19.89 6.40 11.71
N ARG A 226 21.09 6.65 11.16
CA ARG A 226 22.12 7.41 11.88
C ARG A 226 21.64 8.85 11.99
N ILE A 227 21.29 9.30 13.19
CA ILE A 227 21.18 10.72 13.48
C ILE A 227 22.61 11.23 13.61
N LEU A 228 23.07 11.97 12.60
CA LEU A 228 24.26 12.80 12.75
C LEU A 228 23.83 14.02 13.57
N LEU A 229 24.19 14.03 14.85
CA LEU A 229 24.12 15.21 15.70
C LEU A 229 25.37 16.07 15.48
#